data_AF-A0A1M4L9G0-F1
#
_entry.id   AF-A0A1M4L9G0-F1
#
_cell.length_a   1.000
_cell.length_b   1.000
_cell.length_c   1.000
_cell.angle_alpha   90.00
_cell.angle_beta   90.00
_cell.angle_gamma   90.00
#
_symmetry.space_group_name_H-M   'P 1'
#
loop_
_entity.id
_entity.type
_entity.pdbx_description
1 polymer ?
#
loop_
_entity_poly.entity_id
_entity_poly.type
_entity_poly.pdbx_seq_one_letter_code
_entity_poly.pdbx_strand_id
1 'polypeptide(L)' 'MKQVRKRANMLHDPSHYVLQCLDHFDNIDIYGAHIIRVTDKAFDDFASGGTDEAANRRMLGL' A
#
# COMPACT_ATOMS: atom_id res chain seq x y z
N MET A 1 9.35 6.53 -17.90
CA MET A 1 10.52 5.76 -17.40
C MET A 1 10.02 4.70 -16.42
N LYS A 2 10.26 3.40 -16.67
CA LYS A 2 9.89 2.34 -15.74
C LYS A 2 10.97 2.27 -14.65
N GLN A 3 10.62 2.56 -13.40
CA GLN A 3 11.55 2.44 -12.28
C GLN A 3 11.94 0.96 -12.12
N VAL A 4 13.22 0.63 -12.31
CA VAL A 4 13.75 -0.72 -12.04
C VAL A 4 13.68 -0.94 -10.54
N ARG A 5 12.82 -1.86 -10.09
CA ARG A 5 12.64 -2.16 -8.66
C ARG A 5 13.69 -3.17 -8.20
N LYS A 6 14.32 -2.92 -7.05
CA LYS A 6 15.15 -3.93 -6.38
C LYS A 6 14.31 -5.18 -6.12
N ARG A 7 14.92 -6.36 -6.15
CA ARG A 7 14.20 -7.63 -5.97
C ARG A 7 13.56 -7.78 -4.58
N ALA A 8 14.10 -7.12 -3.57
CA ALA A 8 13.54 -7.06 -2.22
C ALA A 8 13.30 -5.59 -1.82
N ASN A 9 12.04 -5.25 -1.56
CA ASN A 9 11.61 -3.95 -1.03
C ASN A 9 10.61 -4.19 0.11
N MET A 10 10.40 -3.16 0.93
CA MET A 10 9.54 -3.20 2.11
C MET A 10 8.51 -2.07 2.06
N LEU A 11 7.29 -2.37 2.50
CA LEU A 11 6.31 -1.34 2.87
C LEU A 11 6.68 -0.85 4.27
N HIS A 12 7.09 0.41 4.39
CA HIS A 12 7.49 0.98 5.68
C HIS A 12 6.29 1.65 6.34
N ASP A 13 5.98 1.21 7.57
CA ASP A 13 4.98 1.79 8.44
C ASP A 13 5.63 2.15 9.78
N PRO A 14 5.80 3.45 10.09
CA PRO A 14 6.41 3.90 11.35
C PRO A 14 5.67 3.43 12.61
N SER A 15 4.37 3.13 12.52
CA SER A 15 3.58 2.72 13.68
C SER A 15 4.07 1.42 14.32
N HIS A 16 4.67 0.51 13.53
CA HIS A 16 5.24 -0.73 14.04
C HIS A 16 6.41 -0.48 15.01
N TYR A 17 7.22 0.55 14.77
CA TYR A 17 8.34 0.93 15.62
C TYR A 17 7.85 1.60 16.90
N VAL A 18 6.84 2.48 16.77
CA VAL A 18 6.21 3.14 17.93
C VAL A 18 5.61 2.10 18.89
N LEU A 19 4.87 1.12 18.35
CA LEU A 19 4.24 0.06 19.16
C LEU A 19 5.27 -0.86 19.85
N GLN A 20 6.47 -0.98 19.27
CA GLN A 20 7.55 -1.82 19.80
C GLN A 20 8.61 -1.03 20.59
N CYS A 21 8.40 0.29 20.80
CA CYS A 21 9.38 1.18 21.42
C CYS A 21 10.76 1.17 20.72
N LEU A 22 10.77 1.09 19.39
CA LEU A 22 11.98 1.11 18.55
C LEU A 22 12.10 2.45 17.80
N ASP A 23 13.32 2.79 17.36
CA ASP A 23 13.56 3.96 16.51
C ASP A 23 13.36 3.62 15.03
N HIS A 24 12.44 4.32 14.37
CA HIS A 24 12.18 4.16 12.94
C HIS A 24 13.07 5.05 12.06
N PHE A 25 13.64 6.13 12.60
CA PHE A 25 14.55 6.99 11.84
C PHE A 25 15.85 6.26 11.54
N ASP A 26 16.42 5.58 12.54
CA ASP A 26 17.56 4.68 12.35
C ASP A 26 17.27 3.60 11.28
N ASN A 27 16.04 3.09 11.25
CA ASN A 27 15.64 2.13 10.22
C ASN A 27 15.63 2.75 8.81
N ILE A 28 15.12 3.97 8.67
CA ILE A 28 15.11 4.70 7.40
C ILE A 28 16.53 4.98 6.92
N ASP A 29 17.44 5.33 7.82
CA ASP A 29 18.84 5.59 7.46
C ASP A 29 19.54 4.34 6.89
N ILE A 30 19.27 3.16 7.47
CA ILE A 30 19.88 1.90 7.02
C ILE A 30 19.16 1.33 5.78
N TYR A 31 17.84 1.37 5.74
CA TYR A 31 17.03 0.61 4.77
C TYR A 31 16.21 1.48 3.81
N GLY A 32 16.34 2.82 3.86
CA GLY A 32 15.54 3.76 3.06
C GLY A 32 15.56 3.47 1.55
N ALA A 33 16.69 2.98 1.03
CA ALA A 33 16.83 2.59 -0.36
C ALA A 33 16.06 1.31 -0.78
N HIS A 34 15.37 0.66 0.15
CA HIS A 34 14.49 -0.50 -0.04
C HIS A 34 13.02 -0.19 0.27
N ILE A 35 12.70 1.04 0.70
CA ILE A 35 11.32 1.43 1.00
C ILE A 35 10.57 1.68 -0.31
N ILE A 36 9.37 1.09 -0.42
CA ILE A 36 8.48 1.30 -1.55
C ILE A 36 7.94 2.75 -1.49
N ARG A 37 8.15 3.51 -2.56
CA ARG A 37 7.54 4.84 -2.69
C ARG A 37 6.03 4.73 -2.87
N VAL A 38 5.29 5.52 -2.10
CA VAL A 38 3.86 5.74 -2.31
C VAL A 38 3.62 6.31 -3.70
N THR A 39 2.55 5.87 -4.35
CA THR A 39 2.14 6.37 -5.65
C THR A 39 1.32 7.64 -5.47
N ASP A 40 1.57 8.66 -6.31
CA ASP A 40 0.80 9.90 -6.27
C ASP A 40 -0.67 9.70 -6.63
N LYS A 41 -1.00 8.58 -7.31
CA LYS A 41 -2.37 8.17 -7.60
C LYS A 41 -2.93 7.37 -6.42
N ALA A 42 -3.97 7.92 -5.78
CA ALA A 42 -4.79 7.18 -4.83
C ALA A 42 -5.55 6.05 -5.55
N PHE A 43 -5.76 4.93 -4.86
CA PHE A 43 -6.46 3.75 -5.39
C PHE A 43 -8.00 3.93 -5.39
N ASP A 44 -8.49 5.16 -5.52
CA ASP A 44 -9.90 5.52 -5.31
C ASP A 44 -10.78 5.23 -6.54
N ASP A 45 -10.17 5.03 -7.72
CA ASP A 45 -10.87 4.62 -8.94
C ASP A 45 -11.53 3.23 -8.81
N PHE A 46 -11.11 2.40 -7.84
CA PHE A 46 -11.74 1.10 -7.58
C PHE A 46 -13.12 1.27 -6.90
N ALA A 47 -13.27 2.24 -6.01
CA ALA A 47 -14.52 2.49 -5.28
C ALA A 47 -15.53 3.32 -6.09
N SER A 48 -15.09 4.02 -7.15
CA SER A 48 -15.98 4.80 -8.03
C SER A 48 -16.69 3.96 -9.10
N GLY A 49 -16.35 2.68 -9.26
CA GLY A 49 -17.14 1.76 -10.05
C GLY A 49 -18.45 1.48 -9.30
N GLY A 50 -19.51 2.20 -9.66
CA GLY A 50 -20.81 2.12 -8.97
C GLY A 50 -21.18 0.66 -8.68
N THR A 51 -21.46 0.38 -7.41
CA THR A 51 -21.98 -0.92 -6.97
C THR A 51 -23.34 -1.11 -7.61
N ASP A 52 -23.39 -1.74 -8.78
CA ASP A 52 -24.64 -2.20 -9.38
C ASP A 52 -25.19 -3.31 -8.50
N GLU A 53 -26.07 -2.92 -7.58
CA GLU A 53 -26.69 -3.81 -6.62
C GLU A 53 -27.47 -4.94 -7.31
N ALA A 54 -28.03 -4.68 -8.49
CA ALA A 54 -28.73 -5.68 -9.27
C ALA A 54 -27.76 -6.70 -9.89
N ALA A 55 -26.61 -6.25 -10.40
CA ALA A 55 -25.54 -7.14 -10.84
C ALA A 55 -24.98 -7.97 -9.66
N ASN A 56 -24.78 -7.34 -8.50
CA ASN A 56 -24.30 -8.01 -7.29
C ASN A 56 -25.29 -9.08 -6.80
N ARG A 57 -26.60 -8.79 -6.79
CA ARG A 57 -27.64 -9.76 -6.41
C ARG A 57 -27.71 -10.94 -7.37
N ARG A 58 -27.62 -10.69 -8.68
CA ARG A 58 -27.54 -11.76 -9.70
C ARG A 58 -26.31 -12.65 -9.53
N MET A 59 -25.15 -12.07 -9.22
CA MET A 59 -23.93 -12.84 -8.93
C MET A 59 -24.07 -13.70 -7.66
N LEU A 60 -24.82 -13.23 -6.67
CA LEU A 60 -25.10 -13.95 -5.42
C LEU A 60 -26.27 -14.94 -5.51
N GLY A 61 -26.99 -14.99 -6.63
CA GLY A 61 -28.14 -15.87 -6.82
C GLY A 61 -29.38 -15.45 -6.03
N LEU A 62 -29.52 -14.15 -5.72
CA LEU A 62 -30.65 -13.53 -5.01
C LEU A 62 -31.60 -12.79 -5.95
#